data_AF-A0A0F8Z1S9-F1
#
_entry.id   AF-A0A0F8Z1S9-F1
#
_cell.length_a   1.000
_cell.length_b   1.000
_cell.length_c   1.000
_cell.angle_alpha   90.00
_cell.angle_beta   90.00
_cell.angle_gamma   90.00
#
_symmetry.space_group_name_H-M   'P 1'
#
loop_
_entity.id
_entity.type
_entity.pdbx_description
1 polymer ?
#
loop_
_entity_poly.entity_id
_entity_poly.type
_entity_poly.pdbx_seq_one_letter_code
_entity_poly.pdbx_strand_id
1 'polypeptide(L)'
;MKKIILLMFVMIFLVGTVQSFEFDNVKSYNVETKEVIIKNSLLGISWFSYGEVGSVQLVNYTGYCIPGNCYAYYKLDHKVEDYSLKGSKYYNKGQTELLTNRETEYEIFNPSTPYEVPIYEEVCSENIANQSQTCELKITKNEVRYGVWNTYDVLTKLSEGNYLLREKIDVNSGETVDVVPNFYGLDLTEWATFTGLSLIDSNTGTGTNIGIQQVASRHELATTFNMT
;
A
#
# COMPACT_ATOMS: atom_id res chain seq x y z
N MET A 1 -2.88 -52.11 35.93
CA MET A 1 -1.43 -51.91 35.67
C MET A 1 -1.04 -52.14 34.21
N LYS A 2 -1.35 -53.30 33.58
CA LYS A 2 -1.03 -53.55 32.15
C LYS A 2 -1.56 -52.48 31.17
N LYS A 3 -2.73 -51.88 31.46
CA LYS A 3 -3.34 -50.81 30.66
C LYS A 3 -2.59 -49.47 30.72
N ILE A 4 -1.85 -49.19 31.80
CA ILE A 4 -1.09 -47.94 31.97
C ILE A 4 0.20 -47.98 31.16
N ILE A 5 0.87 -49.15 31.13
CA ILE A 5 2.08 -49.36 30.33
C ILE A 5 1.78 -49.22 28.83
N LEU A 6 0.63 -49.75 28.38
CA LEU A 6 0.18 -49.59 26.99
C LEU A 6 -0.07 -48.11 26.63
N LEU A 7 -0.73 -47.36 27.51
CA LEU A 7 -1.00 -45.93 27.29
C LEU A 7 0.30 -45.11 27.17
N MET A 8 1.28 -45.41 28.03
CA MET A 8 2.59 -44.75 28.02
C MET A 8 3.39 -45.07 26.75
N PHE A 9 3.27 -46.30 26.24
CA PHE A 9 3.90 -46.70 24.98
C PHE A 9 3.27 -46.01 23.76
N VAL A 10 1.94 -45.83 23.74
CA VAL A 10 1.23 -45.09 22.69
C VAL A 10 1.60 -43.61 22.69
N MET A 11 1.75 -42.99 23.87
CA MET A 11 2.22 -41.60 24.01
C MET A 11 3.61 -41.39 23.40
N ILE A 12 4.56 -42.32 23.61
CA ILE A 12 5.93 -42.23 23.06
C ILE A 12 5.93 -42.32 21.53
N PHE A 13 5.07 -43.16 20.95
CA PHE A 13 4.90 -43.25 19.48
C PHE A 13 4.26 -41.99 18.88
N LEU A 14 3.38 -41.29 19.61
CA LEU A 14 2.80 -40.01 19.19
C LEU A 14 3.81 -38.86 19.18
N VAL A 15 4.90 -38.93 19.97
CA VAL A 15 5.97 -37.90 19.95
C VAL A 15 6.80 -37.97 18.66
N GLY A 16 6.82 -39.11 17.96
CA GLY A 16 7.46 -39.22 16.64
C GLY A 16 6.67 -38.52 15.53
N THR A 17 5.34 -38.45 15.67
CA THR A 17 4.45 -37.81 14.68
C THR A 17 4.32 -36.31 14.83
N VAL A 18 4.85 -35.70 15.92
CA VAL A 18 4.77 -34.24 16.12
C VAL A 18 5.90 -33.45 15.45
N GLN A 19 6.81 -34.11 14.71
CA GLN A 19 7.88 -33.43 13.96
C GLN A 19 7.41 -32.63 12.73
N SER A 20 6.12 -32.72 12.36
CA SER A 20 5.52 -31.90 11.30
C SER A 20 4.35 -31.04 11.81
N PHE A 21 4.44 -30.51 13.03
CA PHE A 21 3.59 -29.37 13.39
C PHE A 21 4.07 -28.17 12.57
N GLU A 22 3.64 -28.12 11.31
CA GLU A 22 3.75 -26.93 10.48
C GLU A 22 2.94 -25.85 11.19
N PHE A 23 3.63 -24.83 11.69
CA PHE A 23 3.02 -23.62 12.19
C PHE A 23 2.42 -22.91 10.97
N ASP A 24 1.15 -23.21 10.69
CA ASP A 24 0.40 -22.49 9.67
C ASP A 24 -0.25 -21.25 10.32
N ASN A 25 -0.17 -20.12 9.63
CA ASN A 25 -0.64 -18.84 10.16
C ASN A 25 -2.13 -18.72 9.93
N VAL A 26 -2.85 -18.37 11.00
CA VAL A 26 -4.26 -18.00 10.88
C VAL A 26 -4.33 -16.51 10.59
N LYS A 27 -5.17 -16.17 9.62
CA LYS A 27 -5.33 -14.82 9.12
C LYS A 27 -6.80 -14.44 9.22
N SER A 28 -7.08 -13.22 9.65
CA SER A 28 -8.43 -12.68 9.75
C SER A 28 -8.52 -11.34 9.05
N TYR A 29 -9.55 -11.16 8.23
CA TYR A 29 -9.84 -9.90 7.54
C TYR A 29 -11.05 -9.21 8.16
N ASN A 30 -10.89 -7.94 8.53
CA ASN A 30 -11.97 -7.07 8.93
C ASN A 30 -12.35 -6.15 7.75
N VAL A 31 -13.55 -6.35 7.22
CA VAL A 31 -14.08 -5.61 6.06
C VAL A 31 -14.31 -4.13 6.37
N GLU A 32 -14.71 -3.81 7.61
CA GLU A 32 -15.03 -2.44 8.02
C GLU A 32 -13.77 -1.58 8.16
N THR A 33 -12.74 -2.13 8.83
CA THR A 33 -11.48 -1.41 9.05
C THR A 33 -10.46 -1.60 7.92
N LYS A 34 -10.78 -2.47 6.95
CA LYS A 34 -9.90 -2.90 5.85
C LYS A 34 -8.54 -3.36 6.37
N GLU A 35 -8.57 -4.20 7.39
CA GLU A 35 -7.39 -4.67 8.13
C GLU A 35 -7.27 -6.19 8.07
N VAL A 36 -6.08 -6.69 7.73
CA VAL A 36 -5.71 -8.10 7.91
C VAL A 36 -4.83 -8.21 9.14
N ILE A 37 -5.21 -9.10 10.06
CA ILE A 37 -4.39 -9.48 11.21
C ILE A 37 -3.90 -10.91 11.00
N ILE A 38 -2.61 -11.13 11.22
CA ILE A 38 -1.96 -12.43 11.08
C ILE A 38 -1.50 -12.89 12.46
N LYS A 39 -1.83 -14.13 12.80
CA LYS A 39 -1.47 -14.74 14.08
C LYS A 39 -0.84 -16.11 13.83
N ASN A 40 0.13 -16.49 14.65
CA ASN A 40 0.61 -17.86 14.63
C ASN A 40 -0.53 -18.79 15.07
N SER A 41 -0.54 -20.02 14.58
CA SER A 41 -1.43 -21.05 15.07
C SER A 41 -0.70 -22.37 15.23
N LEU A 42 -1.05 -23.10 16.29
CA LEU A 42 -0.64 -24.49 16.42
C LEU A 42 -1.59 -25.31 15.54
N LEU A 43 -1.04 -26.02 14.54
CA LEU A 43 -1.79 -26.84 13.58
C LEU A 43 -2.64 -26.07 12.54
N GLY A 44 -2.47 -24.75 12.38
CA GLY A 44 -3.27 -23.96 11.42
C GLY A 44 -4.74 -23.79 11.80
N ILE A 45 -5.10 -24.12 13.04
CA ILE A 45 -6.47 -24.10 13.53
C ILE A 45 -6.80 -22.71 14.10
N SER A 46 -7.87 -22.08 13.60
CA SER A 46 -8.25 -20.70 13.96
C SER A 46 -8.49 -20.48 15.46
N TRP A 47 -9.15 -21.41 16.14
CA TRP A 47 -9.46 -21.31 17.58
C TRP A 47 -8.27 -21.63 18.50
N PHE A 48 -7.12 -22.02 17.94
CA PHE A 48 -5.85 -22.23 18.65
C PHE A 48 -4.74 -21.33 18.08
N SER A 49 -5.11 -20.09 17.73
CA SER A 49 -4.16 -19.04 17.34
C SER A 49 -3.60 -18.31 18.56
N TYR A 50 -2.32 -17.95 18.50
CA TYR A 50 -1.60 -17.24 19.55
C TYR A 50 -0.51 -16.36 18.94
N GLY A 51 -0.22 -15.21 19.55
CA GLY A 51 0.83 -14.30 19.08
C GLY A 51 0.53 -13.66 17.73
N GLU A 52 0.35 -12.35 17.72
CA GLU A 52 0.22 -11.60 16.46
C GLU A 52 1.58 -11.48 15.78
N VAL A 53 1.62 -11.86 14.51
CA VAL A 53 2.81 -11.80 13.65
C VAL A 53 2.90 -10.45 12.95
N GLY A 54 1.75 -9.85 12.69
CA GLY A 54 1.64 -8.51 12.15
C GLY A 54 0.24 -8.19 11.67
N SER A 55 0.04 -6.95 11.26
CA SER A 55 -1.20 -6.48 10.66
C SER A 55 -0.93 -5.57 9.46
N VAL A 56 -1.85 -5.57 8.51
CA VAL A 56 -1.84 -4.64 7.37
C VAL A 56 -3.20 -4.01 7.22
N GLN A 57 -3.24 -2.68 7.20
CA GLN A 57 -4.46 -1.89 7.06
C GLN A 57 -4.38 -0.99 5.83
N LEU A 58 -5.41 -1.02 4.98
CA LEU A 58 -5.61 0.00 3.95
C LEU A 58 -6.09 1.30 4.61
N VAL A 59 -5.25 2.32 4.60
CA VAL A 59 -5.58 3.60 5.25
C VAL A 59 -6.11 4.65 4.30
N ASN A 60 -5.69 4.61 3.03
CA ASN A 60 -6.17 5.54 2.02
C ASN A 60 -5.96 4.97 0.62
N TYR A 61 -6.86 5.29 -0.29
CA TYR A 61 -6.65 5.17 -1.73
C TYR A 61 -7.59 6.12 -2.45
N THR A 62 -7.25 6.48 -3.69
CA THR A 62 -8.15 7.27 -4.55
C THR A 62 -8.70 6.36 -5.64
N GLY A 63 -9.98 6.01 -5.55
CA GLY A 63 -10.64 5.12 -6.50
C GLY A 63 -10.69 5.65 -7.93
N TYR A 64 -10.50 6.95 -8.15
CA TYR A 64 -10.31 7.56 -9.47
C TYR A 64 -8.96 8.27 -9.51
N CYS A 65 -8.13 7.95 -10.48
CA CYS A 65 -6.76 8.45 -10.53
C CYS A 65 -6.31 8.69 -11.97
N ILE A 66 -5.33 9.59 -12.13
CA ILE A 66 -4.67 9.78 -13.42
C ILE A 66 -3.77 8.56 -13.66
N PRO A 67 -3.81 7.93 -14.85
CA PRO A 67 -2.91 6.83 -15.19
C PRO A 67 -1.45 7.14 -14.82
N GLY A 68 -0.76 6.17 -14.20
CA GLY A 68 0.59 6.33 -13.66
C GLY A 68 0.70 7.07 -12.31
N ASN A 69 -0.42 7.56 -11.76
CA ASN A 69 -0.47 8.26 -10.46
C ASN A 69 -1.55 7.68 -9.52
N CYS A 70 -1.79 6.37 -9.61
CA CYS A 70 -2.71 5.66 -8.75
C CYS A 70 -1.94 5.04 -7.58
N TYR A 71 -2.35 5.32 -6.34
CA TYR A 71 -1.68 4.80 -5.15
C TYR A 71 -2.67 4.27 -4.12
N ALA A 72 -2.33 3.13 -3.52
CA ALA A 72 -2.92 2.61 -2.30
C ALA A 72 -1.93 2.81 -1.14
N TYR A 73 -2.41 3.27 0.02
CA TYR A 73 -1.59 3.51 1.20
C TYR A 73 -1.94 2.51 2.29
N TYR A 74 -0.91 1.92 2.89
CA TYR A 74 -1.04 0.88 3.91
C TYR A 74 -0.28 1.24 5.17
N LYS A 75 -0.87 0.94 6.32
CA LYS A 75 -0.13 0.80 7.57
C LYS A 75 0.20 -0.67 7.76
N LEU A 76 1.46 -0.96 8.03
CA LEU A 76 1.97 -2.29 8.33
C LEU A 76 2.59 -2.27 9.72
N ASP A 77 2.09 -3.11 10.61
CA ASP A 77 2.72 -3.44 11.88
C ASP A 77 3.37 -4.82 11.73
N HIS A 78 4.70 -4.86 11.63
CA HIS A 78 5.47 -6.07 11.40
C HIS A 78 6.17 -6.50 12.69
N LYS A 79 5.77 -7.64 13.25
CA LYS A 79 6.22 -8.09 14.59
C LYS A 79 7.19 -9.26 14.57
N VAL A 80 7.50 -9.82 13.40
CA VAL A 80 8.40 -10.98 13.24
C VAL A 80 9.17 -10.87 11.92
N GLU A 81 10.50 -10.83 11.98
CA GLU A 81 11.43 -10.57 10.84
C GLU A 81 11.34 -11.53 9.62
N ASP A 82 10.58 -12.62 9.70
CA ASP A 82 10.65 -13.71 8.72
C ASP A 82 9.64 -13.66 7.57
N TYR A 83 8.88 -12.58 7.45
CA TYR A 83 7.86 -12.48 6.40
C TYR A 83 8.14 -11.36 5.40
N SER A 84 8.09 -11.72 4.12
CA SER A 84 8.13 -10.78 3.00
C SER A 84 6.72 -10.48 2.50
N LEU A 85 6.53 -9.30 1.91
CA LEU A 85 5.32 -8.99 1.16
C LEU A 85 5.37 -9.76 -0.16
N LYS A 86 4.25 -10.32 -0.66
CA LYS A 86 4.24 -11.03 -1.95
C LYS A 86 3.75 -10.18 -3.12
N GLY A 87 3.49 -8.89 -2.87
CA GLY A 87 2.88 -7.99 -3.83
C GLY A 87 1.36 -8.11 -3.89
N SER A 88 0.74 -7.50 -4.89
CA SER A 88 -0.70 -7.51 -5.10
C SER A 88 -1.05 -8.28 -6.37
N LYS A 89 -2.25 -8.85 -6.38
CA LYS A 89 -2.88 -9.39 -7.58
C LYS A 89 -3.86 -8.36 -8.12
N TYR A 90 -3.89 -8.24 -9.45
CA TYR A 90 -4.74 -7.29 -10.16
C TYR A 90 -5.79 -8.05 -10.93
N TYR A 91 -7.02 -7.59 -10.86
CA TYR A 91 -8.12 -8.18 -11.61
C TYR A 91 -8.89 -7.11 -12.38
N ASN A 92 -9.58 -7.53 -13.42
CA ASN A 92 -10.61 -6.67 -14.01
C ASN A 92 -11.76 -6.44 -13.02
N LYS A 93 -12.60 -5.44 -13.28
CA LYS A 93 -13.77 -5.11 -12.45
C LYS A 93 -14.64 -6.35 -12.18
N GLY A 94 -14.88 -6.63 -10.90
CA GLY A 94 -15.64 -7.79 -10.43
C GLY A 94 -14.81 -9.07 -10.32
N GLN A 95 -13.47 -8.96 -10.35
CA GLN A 95 -12.53 -10.07 -10.17
C GLN A 95 -12.71 -11.27 -11.12
N THR A 96 -13.17 -11.02 -12.35
CA THR A 96 -13.45 -12.11 -13.30
C THR A 96 -12.21 -12.64 -14.00
N GLU A 97 -11.16 -11.83 -14.13
CA GLU A 97 -9.92 -12.18 -14.83
C GLU A 97 -8.71 -11.59 -14.10
N LEU A 98 -7.67 -12.41 -13.90
CA LEU A 98 -6.38 -11.99 -13.35
C LEU A 98 -5.55 -11.29 -14.45
N LEU A 99 -5.10 -10.07 -14.17
CA LEU A 99 -4.25 -9.27 -15.05
C LEU A 99 -2.77 -9.56 -14.73
N THR A 100 -2.10 -10.33 -15.59
CA THR A 100 -0.75 -10.87 -15.33
C THR A 100 0.41 -9.97 -15.76
N ASN A 101 0.15 -8.95 -16.59
CA ASN A 101 1.18 -8.05 -17.12
C ASN A 101 1.22 -6.71 -16.38
N ARG A 102 1.06 -6.74 -15.05
CA ARG A 102 1.06 -5.54 -14.21
C ARG A 102 2.29 -5.50 -13.33
N GLU A 103 3.01 -4.41 -13.38
CA GLU A 103 4.14 -4.16 -12.49
C GLU A 103 3.63 -3.61 -11.16
N THR A 104 4.07 -4.23 -10.06
CA THR A 104 3.77 -3.79 -8.70
C THR A 104 4.99 -3.05 -8.18
N GLU A 105 4.86 -1.76 -7.88
CA GLU A 105 5.92 -0.97 -7.26
C GLU A 105 5.49 -0.56 -5.86
N TYR A 106 6.31 -0.89 -4.86
CA TYR A 106 6.07 -0.48 -3.47
C TYR A 106 7.11 0.53 -3.04
N GLU A 107 6.68 1.45 -2.18
CA GLU A 107 7.57 2.40 -1.53
C GLU A 107 7.26 2.45 -0.04
N ILE A 108 8.30 2.60 0.78
CA ILE A 108 8.21 2.80 2.22
C ILE A 108 8.52 4.26 2.55
N PHE A 109 7.67 4.86 3.38
CA PHE A 109 7.88 6.21 3.86
C PHE A 109 8.98 6.24 4.92
N ASN A 110 10.02 7.05 4.69
CA ASN A 110 11.05 7.33 5.67
C ASN A 110 10.89 8.76 6.20
N PRO A 111 10.35 8.94 7.42
CA PRO A 111 10.10 10.26 8.00
C PRO A 111 11.38 11.01 8.38
N SER A 112 12.53 10.33 8.43
CA SER A 112 13.80 10.93 8.89
C SER A 112 14.63 11.52 7.75
N THR A 113 14.29 11.23 6.50
CA THR A 113 15.08 11.70 5.35
C THR A 113 14.64 13.12 4.96
N PRO A 114 15.56 14.10 4.95
CA PRO A 114 15.26 15.45 4.50
C PRO A 114 15.21 15.54 2.96
N TYR A 115 14.40 16.46 2.44
CA TYR A 115 14.38 16.87 1.04
C TYR A 115 14.13 18.38 0.93
N GLU A 116 14.65 19.01 -0.12
CA GLU A 116 14.48 20.45 -0.35
C GLU A 116 13.28 20.72 -1.26
N VAL A 117 12.41 21.64 -0.85
CA VAL A 117 11.31 22.16 -1.65
C VAL A 117 11.60 23.61 -2.03
N PRO A 118 11.68 23.94 -3.32
CA PRO A 118 11.84 25.33 -3.75
C PRO A 118 10.55 26.11 -3.44
N ILE A 119 10.71 27.23 -2.76
CA ILE A 119 9.65 28.22 -2.55
C ILE A 119 9.79 29.28 -3.63
N TYR A 120 8.71 29.45 -4.39
CA TYR A 120 8.63 30.42 -5.46
C TYR A 120 7.92 31.67 -4.97
N GLU A 121 8.44 32.83 -5.33
CA GLU A 121 7.71 34.10 -5.23
C GLU A 121 7.57 34.70 -6.62
N GLU A 122 6.45 35.37 -6.84
CA GLU A 122 6.21 36.11 -8.07
C GLU A 122 6.98 37.43 -8.03
N VAL A 123 7.90 37.61 -8.98
CA VAL A 123 8.68 38.83 -9.11
C VAL A 123 8.25 39.52 -10.40
N CYS A 124 7.64 40.69 -10.26
CA CYS A 124 7.15 41.48 -11.39
C CYS A 124 8.12 42.61 -11.72
N SER A 125 8.38 42.80 -13.01
CA SER A 125 9.15 43.93 -13.55
C SER A 125 8.24 44.77 -14.44
N GLU A 126 8.20 46.08 -14.20
CA GLU A 126 7.48 47.02 -15.04
C GLU A 126 8.36 47.50 -16.20
N ASN A 127 7.85 47.37 -17.42
CA ASN A 127 8.47 47.98 -18.58
C ASN A 127 7.94 49.41 -18.75
N ILE A 128 8.73 50.38 -18.30
CA ILE A 128 8.37 51.82 -18.31
C ILE A 128 8.06 52.32 -19.73
N ALA A 129 8.65 51.71 -20.78
CA ALA A 129 8.42 52.14 -22.16
C ALA A 129 7.03 51.77 -22.68
N ASN A 130 6.46 50.64 -22.22
CA ASN A 130 5.21 50.07 -22.74
C ASN A 130 4.08 49.99 -21.70
N GLN A 131 4.33 50.42 -20.46
CA GLN A 131 3.43 50.23 -19.30
C GLN A 131 2.97 48.78 -19.11
N SER A 132 3.78 47.81 -19.59
CA SER A 132 3.48 46.39 -19.45
C SER A 132 4.21 45.83 -18.22
N GLN A 133 3.52 45.03 -17.43
CA GLN A 133 4.11 44.29 -16.32
C GLN A 133 4.41 42.85 -16.77
N THR A 134 5.62 42.38 -16.52
CA THR A 134 6.01 40.99 -16.74
C THR A 134 6.34 40.37 -15.39
N CYS A 135 5.62 39.32 -15.02
CA CYS A 135 5.83 38.60 -13.77
C CYS A 135 6.43 37.23 -14.07
N GLU A 136 7.44 36.85 -13.29
CA GLU A 136 8.08 35.54 -13.37
C GLU A 136 8.12 34.92 -11.97
N LEU A 137 7.83 33.63 -11.88
CA LEU A 137 8.04 32.87 -10.65
C LEU A 137 9.55 32.63 -10.49
N LYS A 138 10.13 33.16 -9.41
CA LYS A 138 11.54 32.94 -9.06
C LYS A 138 11.64 32.17 -7.76
N ILE A 139 12.58 31.24 -7.70
CA ILE A 139 12.92 30.54 -6.46
C ILE A 139 13.59 31.54 -5.54
N THR A 140 13.00 31.82 -4.38
CA THR A 140 13.55 32.77 -3.40
C THR A 140 14.32 32.08 -2.28
N LYS A 141 13.88 30.88 -1.91
CA LYS A 141 14.56 30.02 -0.93
C LYS A 141 14.17 28.56 -1.13
N ASN A 142 14.99 27.66 -0.60
CA ASN A 142 14.60 26.26 -0.42
C ASN A 142 14.18 26.05 1.04
N GLU A 143 13.09 25.33 1.24
CA GLU A 143 12.64 24.85 2.54
C GLU A 143 13.01 23.37 2.68
N VAL A 144 13.70 23.01 3.76
CA VAL A 144 13.97 21.61 4.07
C VAL A 144 12.73 21.01 4.71
N ARG A 145 12.18 19.98 4.06
CA ARG A 145 11.09 19.15 4.57
C ARG A 145 11.60 17.75 4.87
N TYR A 146 10.79 16.97 5.59
CA TYR A 146 11.12 15.60 5.97
C TYR A 146 10.05 14.64 5.46
N GLY A 147 10.46 13.40 5.21
CA GLY A 147 9.56 12.37 4.73
C GLY A 147 9.71 12.14 3.23
N VAL A 148 10.47 11.11 2.87
CA VAL A 148 10.60 10.67 1.48
C VAL A 148 10.06 9.25 1.33
N TRP A 149 9.54 8.95 0.16
CA TRP A 149 9.18 7.60 -0.23
C TRP A 149 10.39 6.95 -0.89
N ASN A 150 10.81 5.80 -0.38
CA ASN A 150 11.90 5.02 -0.93
C ASN A 150 11.34 3.75 -1.55
N THR A 151 11.78 3.42 -2.76
CA THR A 151 11.44 2.15 -3.42
C THR A 151 11.78 0.97 -2.50
N TYR A 152 10.86 0.03 -2.41
CA TYR A 152 10.98 -1.18 -1.60
C TYR A 152 10.81 -2.40 -2.50
N ASP A 153 11.79 -3.30 -2.45
CA ASP A 153 11.70 -4.61 -3.07
C ASP A 153 10.91 -5.55 -2.16
N VAL A 154 9.75 -6.01 -2.63
CA VAL A 154 8.86 -6.93 -1.90
C VAL A 154 9.52 -8.27 -1.56
N LEU A 155 10.57 -8.66 -2.28
CA LEU A 155 11.34 -9.88 -2.00
C LEU A 155 12.31 -9.71 -0.83
N THR A 156 12.62 -8.47 -0.44
CA THR A 156 13.51 -8.17 0.67
C THR A 156 12.77 -8.32 2.00
N LYS A 157 13.36 -9.01 2.97
CA LYS A 157 12.77 -9.12 4.32
C LYS A 157 12.66 -7.75 4.97
N LEU A 158 11.53 -7.49 5.60
CA LEU A 158 11.33 -6.27 6.39
C LEU A 158 11.78 -6.54 7.83
N SER A 159 12.44 -5.57 8.46
CA SER A 159 12.74 -5.68 9.90
C SER A 159 11.47 -5.45 10.72
N GLU A 160 11.48 -5.83 11.99
CA GLU A 160 10.38 -5.51 12.91
C GLU A 160 10.16 -4.00 13.02
N GLY A 161 8.90 -3.59 13.02
CA GLY A 161 8.54 -2.17 13.11
C GLY A 161 7.19 -1.80 12.50
N ASN A 162 6.88 -0.52 12.60
CA ASN A 162 5.69 0.08 11.99
C ASN A 162 6.10 0.84 10.73
N TYR A 163 5.42 0.55 9.63
CA TYR A 163 5.72 1.08 8.32
C TYR A 163 4.48 1.72 7.71
N LEU A 164 4.69 2.85 7.04
CA LEU A 164 3.73 3.39 6.10
C LEU A 164 4.21 3.05 4.69
N LEU A 165 3.45 2.21 4.00
CA LEU A 165 3.73 1.81 2.63
C LEU A 165 2.77 2.49 1.67
N ARG A 166 3.21 2.67 0.44
CA ARG A 166 2.31 2.88 -0.67
C ARG A 166 2.64 1.90 -1.79
N GLU A 167 1.61 1.46 -2.47
CA GLU A 167 1.70 0.66 -3.68
C GLU A 167 1.23 1.53 -4.84
N LYS A 168 2.06 1.59 -5.88
CA LYS A 168 1.68 2.21 -7.15
C LYS A 168 0.91 1.19 -7.96
N ILE A 169 -0.30 1.57 -8.35
CA ILE A 169 -1.23 0.74 -9.10
C ILE A 169 -1.14 1.12 -10.57
N ASP A 170 -0.84 0.14 -11.42
CA ASP A 170 -0.84 0.34 -12.85
C ASP A 170 -2.28 0.23 -13.42
N VAL A 171 -2.84 1.37 -13.80
CA VAL A 171 -4.21 1.49 -14.34
C VAL A 171 -4.18 2.32 -15.62
N ASN A 172 -4.72 1.77 -16.71
CA ASN A 172 -4.84 2.50 -17.96
C ASN A 172 -6.01 3.48 -17.96
N SER A 173 -5.97 4.44 -18.87
CA SER A 173 -7.08 5.37 -19.12
C SER A 173 -8.38 4.62 -19.43
N GLY A 174 -9.45 4.92 -18.67
CA GLY A 174 -10.78 4.30 -18.85
C GLY A 174 -10.90 2.87 -18.32
N GLU A 175 -9.83 2.29 -17.78
CA GLU A 175 -9.84 0.95 -17.20
C GLU A 175 -10.29 0.99 -15.73
N THR A 176 -10.97 -0.07 -15.29
CA THR A 176 -11.21 -0.33 -13.86
C THR A 176 -10.49 -1.61 -13.45
N VAL A 177 -9.66 -1.51 -12.41
CA VAL A 177 -8.85 -2.59 -11.86
C VAL A 177 -9.20 -2.81 -10.39
N ASP A 178 -9.48 -4.05 -10.01
CA ASP A 178 -9.59 -4.46 -8.62
C ASP A 178 -8.23 -4.95 -8.14
N VAL A 179 -7.74 -4.37 -7.04
CA VAL A 179 -6.47 -4.70 -6.42
C VAL A 179 -6.74 -5.55 -5.20
N VAL A 180 -6.03 -6.67 -5.11
CA VAL A 180 -6.11 -7.60 -3.99
C VAL A 180 -4.69 -7.82 -3.48
N PRO A 181 -4.30 -7.21 -2.34
CA PRO A 181 -2.96 -7.38 -1.84
C PRO A 181 -2.75 -8.80 -1.34
N ASN A 182 -1.60 -9.38 -1.68
CA ASN A 182 -1.16 -10.66 -1.17
C ASN A 182 -0.14 -10.44 -0.06
N PHE A 183 -0.63 -9.93 1.06
CA PHE A 183 0.17 -9.86 2.28
C PHE A 183 0.15 -11.26 2.93
N TYR A 184 1.34 -11.84 3.10
CA TYR A 184 1.54 -13.11 3.80
C TYR A 184 0.80 -14.31 3.19
N GLY A 185 0.45 -14.30 1.90
CA GLY A 185 -0.24 -15.43 1.26
C GLY A 185 -1.74 -15.51 1.58
N LEU A 186 -2.41 -14.42 1.97
CA LEU A 186 -3.88 -14.41 1.97
C LEU A 186 -4.38 -14.05 0.57
N ASP A 187 -5.38 -14.79 0.09
CA ASP A 187 -6.23 -14.33 -1.01
C ASP A 187 -7.45 -13.63 -0.41
N LEU A 188 -7.47 -12.30 -0.47
CA LEU A 188 -8.59 -11.47 -0.05
C LEU A 188 -9.66 -11.44 -1.15
N THR A 189 -10.94 -11.43 -0.78
CA THR A 189 -12.03 -11.38 -1.75
C THR A 189 -12.30 -9.99 -2.30
N GLU A 190 -11.92 -8.91 -1.62
CA GLU A 190 -12.04 -7.55 -2.14
C GLU A 190 -11.27 -6.57 -1.24
N TRP A 191 -10.47 -5.70 -1.84
CA TRP A 191 -9.68 -4.73 -1.10
C TRP A 191 -9.90 -3.30 -1.58
N ALA A 192 -9.51 -2.98 -2.81
CA ALA A 192 -9.71 -1.65 -3.40
C ALA A 192 -9.92 -1.71 -4.91
N THR A 193 -10.76 -0.82 -5.44
CA THR A 193 -11.02 -0.68 -6.88
C THR A 193 -10.53 0.67 -7.37
N PHE A 194 -9.79 0.67 -8.48
CA PHE A 194 -9.24 1.87 -9.12
C PHE A 194 -9.80 2.02 -10.52
N THR A 195 -10.09 3.26 -10.92
CA THR A 195 -10.53 3.61 -12.26
C THR A 195 -9.63 4.71 -12.81
N GLY A 196 -9.00 4.43 -13.95
CA GLY A 196 -8.14 5.37 -14.65
C GLY A 196 -8.95 6.45 -15.33
N LEU A 197 -8.68 7.71 -15.02
CA LEU A 197 -9.35 8.84 -15.65
C LEU A 197 -8.87 9.01 -17.09
N SER A 198 -9.82 9.19 -18.01
CA SER A 198 -9.53 9.57 -19.38
C SER A 198 -9.33 11.07 -19.49
N LEU A 199 -8.12 11.47 -19.89
CA LEU A 199 -7.83 12.85 -20.26
C LEU A 199 -8.42 13.09 -21.66
N ILE A 200 -9.57 13.76 -21.72
CA ILE A 200 -10.12 14.22 -23.00
C ILE A 200 -9.30 15.45 -23.42
N ASP A 201 -8.53 15.33 -24.49
CA ASP A 201 -7.84 16.45 -25.10
C ASP A 201 -8.88 17.40 -25.71
N SER A 202 -9.06 18.57 -25.10
CA SER A 202 -10.02 19.60 -25.52
C SER A 202 -9.68 20.23 -26.88
N ASN A 203 -8.55 19.89 -27.49
CA ASN A 203 -8.14 20.40 -28.79
C ASN A 203 -8.87 19.78 -29.99
N THR A 204 -9.75 18.79 -29.80
CA THR A 204 -10.52 18.16 -30.90
C THR A 204 -11.86 18.82 -31.24
N GLY A 205 -12.15 20.01 -30.70
CA GLY A 205 -13.19 20.90 -31.24
C GLY A 205 -14.65 20.45 -31.05
N THR A 206 -14.89 19.37 -30.32
CA THR A 206 -16.25 18.90 -29.96
C THR A 206 -16.32 18.60 -28.45
N GLY A 207 -15.97 19.59 -27.63
CA GLY A 207 -15.80 19.40 -26.19
C GLY A 207 -17.05 19.65 -25.35
N THR A 208 -17.60 18.57 -24.78
CA THR A 208 -18.31 18.64 -23.49
C THR A 208 -17.26 18.90 -22.40
N ASN A 209 -17.34 20.05 -21.72
CA ASN A 209 -16.45 20.38 -20.60
C ASN A 209 -16.67 19.41 -19.44
N ILE A 210 -15.79 18.42 -19.28
CA ILE A 210 -15.60 17.76 -17.99
C ILE A 210 -14.48 18.54 -17.30
N GLY A 211 -14.87 19.51 -16.47
CA GLY A 211 -13.94 20.23 -15.62
C GLY A 211 -13.32 19.26 -14.63
N ILE A 212 -12.15 18.71 -14.97
CA ILE A 212 -11.28 18.06 -14.00
C ILE A 212 -10.69 19.20 -13.18
N GLN A 213 -11.35 19.56 -12.07
CA GLN A 213 -10.68 20.31 -11.02
C GLN A 213 -9.49 19.45 -10.59
N GLN A 214 -8.31 19.91 -10.97
CA GLN A 214 -7.03 19.38 -10.55
C GLN A 214 -6.92 19.63 -9.05
N VAL A 215 -7.52 18.77 -8.23
CA VAL A 215 -7.28 18.76 -6.79
C VAL A 215 -5.83 18.28 -6.64
N ALA A 216 -4.94 19.23 -6.44
CA ALA A 216 -3.55 18.99 -6.07
C ALA A 216 -3.51 18.30 -4.69
N SER A 217 -3.78 16.99 -4.64
CA SER A 217 -3.74 16.20 -3.40
C SER A 217 -2.41 15.49 -3.19
N ARG A 218 -1.33 15.89 -3.89
CA ARG A 218 0.00 15.26 -3.76
C ARG A 218 0.71 15.55 -2.42
N HIS A 219 0.14 16.36 -1.52
CA HIS A 219 0.88 16.86 -0.34
C HIS A 219 0.18 16.80 1.02
N GLU A 220 -1.09 16.41 1.14
CA GLU A 220 -1.79 16.53 2.43
C GLU A 220 -1.79 15.28 3.32
N LEU A 221 -1.44 14.10 2.79
CA LEU A 221 -1.47 12.88 3.61
C LEU A 221 -0.21 12.67 4.45
N ALA A 222 0.96 13.20 4.05
CA ALA A 222 2.18 13.02 4.84
C ALA A 222 2.19 13.85 6.14
N THR A 223 1.50 15.00 6.16
CA THR A 223 1.48 15.92 7.31
C THR A 223 0.42 15.58 8.36
N THR A 224 -0.56 14.72 8.05
CA THR A 224 -1.61 14.32 9.01
C THR A 224 -1.32 13.03 9.76
N PHE A 225 -0.27 12.28 9.42
CA PHE A 225 0.22 11.16 10.22
C PHE A 225 1.24 11.63 11.27
N ASN A 226 0.77 12.41 12.24
CA ASN A 226 1.47 12.50 13.53
C ASN A 226 1.34 11.13 14.21
N MET A 227 2.36 10.30 14.07
CA MET A 227 2.52 9.09 14.89
C MET A 227 2.88 9.55 16.30
N THR A 228 1.86 9.70 17.16
CA THR A 228 2.02 9.67 18.62
C THR A 228 2.17 8.24 19.09
#